data_AF-A0A6J4FCY6-F1
#
_entry.id   AF-A0A6J4FCY6-F1
#
_cell.length_a   1.000
_cell.length_b   1.000
_cell.length_c   1.000
_cell.angle_alpha   90.00
_cell.angle_beta   90.00
_cell.angle_gamma   90.00
#
_symmetry.space_group_name_H-M   'P 1'
#
loop_
_entity.id
_entity.type
_entity.pdbx_description
1 polymer ?
#
loop_
_entity_poly.entity_id
_entity_poly.type
_entity_poly.pdbx_seq_one_letter_code
_entity_poly.pdbx_strand_id
1 'polypeptide(L)'
;MPVALTHDSLKMIKRATMDFIQGVGSSHLSEAIASGMGYRTNISLKTALAQGAVITEIDDEAFNGRLRALGHSALDGAPLSAALHEATLRRIRKVADQFPRMTLNGLNPSIGRRYVYKTHEDWAQSRDEFLGDGTVEMFLKAELWLAHCKKAPKMHRRWSSYGMKHAVEKWIKRTHPEVYYYLANGAFIAAAVANGFSVEEIESTDGLNCFLSIATHPTSFPGISKVCRQRDTYEVENPEVISRFVDLIASWARNRATKPGERTPYFFSRHGVQRIQLDAKGRIRISGFFGWSVLMTVDGHGGDLGSLGRIHVVEVILRGSLDSFATWLRESGLYGDSTQSQDDEEGDDA
;
A
#
# COMPACT_ATOMS: atom_id res chain seq x y z
N MET A 1 -9.97 -12.42 2.83
CA MET A 1 -8.97 -11.39 2.43
C MET A 1 -9.64 -10.45 1.44
N PRO A 2 -9.56 -9.12 1.66
CA PRO A 2 -10.07 -8.15 0.71
C PRO A 2 -9.36 -8.23 -0.65
N VAL A 3 -10.09 -7.95 -1.71
CA VAL A 3 -9.62 -8.01 -3.09
C VAL A 3 -9.92 -6.70 -3.82
N ALA A 4 -8.98 -6.27 -4.67
CA ALA A 4 -9.19 -5.15 -5.57
C ALA A 4 -9.87 -5.62 -6.85
N LEU A 5 -11.10 -5.16 -7.06
CA LEU A 5 -11.89 -5.44 -8.23
C LEU A 5 -11.78 -4.30 -9.25
N THR A 6 -11.56 -4.67 -10.51
CA THR A 6 -11.59 -3.79 -11.67
C THR A 6 -12.62 -4.31 -12.68
N HIS A 7 -12.97 -3.52 -13.69
CA HIS A 7 -13.83 -4.01 -14.77
C HIS A 7 -13.27 -5.25 -15.47
N ASP A 8 -11.94 -5.34 -15.63
CA ASP A 8 -11.31 -6.47 -16.29
C ASP A 8 -11.24 -7.71 -15.41
N SER A 9 -10.92 -7.57 -14.12
CA SER A 9 -10.98 -8.71 -13.20
C SER A 9 -12.41 -9.22 -13.02
N LEU A 10 -13.43 -8.34 -12.95
CA LEU A 10 -14.83 -8.74 -12.91
C LEU A 10 -15.26 -9.56 -14.15
N LYS A 11 -14.82 -9.15 -15.35
CA LYS A 11 -15.08 -9.93 -16.59
C LYS A 11 -14.46 -11.32 -16.52
N MET A 12 -13.23 -11.43 -16.00
CA MET A 12 -12.54 -12.72 -15.88
C MET A 12 -13.18 -13.61 -14.81
N ILE A 13 -13.53 -13.06 -13.66
CA ILE A 13 -14.26 -13.78 -12.59
C ILE A 13 -15.58 -14.30 -13.14
N LYS A 14 -16.35 -13.46 -13.83
CA LYS A 14 -17.61 -13.89 -14.45
C LYS A 14 -17.39 -15.03 -15.44
N ARG A 15 -16.34 -14.98 -16.27
CA ARG A 15 -16.02 -16.06 -17.21
C ARG A 15 -15.66 -17.36 -16.49
N ALA A 16 -14.78 -17.29 -15.49
CA ALA A 16 -14.44 -18.45 -14.68
C ALA A 16 -15.68 -19.03 -13.98
N THR A 17 -16.55 -18.16 -13.45
CA THR A 17 -17.80 -18.59 -12.80
C THR A 17 -18.75 -19.29 -13.77
N MET A 18 -18.86 -18.82 -15.03
CA MET A 18 -19.64 -19.53 -16.07
C MET A 18 -19.04 -20.90 -16.41
N ASP A 19 -17.72 -21.05 -16.36
CA ASP A 19 -17.05 -22.33 -16.58
C ASP A 19 -17.38 -23.34 -15.45
N PHE A 20 -17.54 -22.87 -14.21
CA PHE A 20 -17.92 -23.68 -13.05
C PHE A 20 -19.41 -23.99 -12.96
N ILE A 21 -20.27 -23.04 -13.33
CA ILE A 21 -21.71 -23.10 -13.09
C ILE A 21 -22.46 -23.15 -14.43
N GLN A 22 -22.77 -24.36 -14.87
CA GLN A 22 -23.57 -24.58 -16.07
C GLN A 22 -25.07 -24.30 -15.80
N GLY A 23 -25.79 -23.84 -16.83
CA GLY A 23 -27.24 -23.62 -16.75
C GLY A 23 -27.70 -22.30 -16.11
N VAL A 24 -26.80 -21.52 -15.50
CA VAL A 24 -27.14 -20.19 -14.97
C VAL A 24 -26.99 -19.12 -16.05
N GLY A 25 -28.08 -18.39 -16.31
CA GLY A 25 -28.07 -17.28 -17.26
C GLY A 25 -27.09 -16.16 -16.87
N SER A 26 -26.45 -15.56 -17.86
CA SER A 26 -25.41 -14.52 -17.69
C SER A 26 -25.84 -13.31 -16.85
N SER A 27 -27.13 -12.92 -16.88
CA SER A 27 -27.64 -11.83 -16.04
C SER A 27 -27.78 -12.26 -14.56
N HIS A 28 -28.36 -13.44 -14.29
CA HIS A 28 -28.50 -13.98 -12.93
C HIS A 28 -27.12 -14.19 -12.29
N LEU A 29 -26.16 -14.68 -13.07
CA LEU A 29 -24.78 -14.82 -12.61
C LEU A 29 -24.16 -13.46 -12.25
N SER A 30 -24.42 -12.42 -13.04
CA SER A 30 -23.88 -11.08 -12.72
C SER A 30 -24.50 -10.51 -11.45
N GLU A 31 -25.79 -10.77 -11.21
CA GLU A 31 -26.48 -10.37 -9.98
C GLU A 31 -25.95 -11.14 -8.76
N ALA A 32 -25.69 -12.45 -8.91
CA ALA A 32 -25.09 -13.27 -7.86
C ALA A 32 -23.66 -12.83 -7.52
N ILE A 33 -22.82 -12.61 -8.54
CA ILE A 33 -21.46 -12.08 -8.35
C ILE A 33 -21.52 -10.74 -7.63
N ALA A 34 -22.43 -9.84 -8.01
CA ALA A 34 -22.57 -8.56 -7.31
C ALA A 34 -22.90 -8.75 -5.83
N SER A 35 -23.84 -9.66 -5.52
CA SER A 35 -24.19 -9.99 -4.14
C SER A 35 -23.01 -10.55 -3.35
N GLY A 36 -22.23 -11.46 -3.94
CA GLY A 36 -21.03 -12.00 -3.32
C GLY A 36 -19.87 -11.01 -3.20
N MET A 37 -20.01 -9.81 -3.75
CA MET A 37 -19.08 -8.68 -3.60
C MET A 37 -19.69 -7.59 -2.69
N GLY A 38 -20.76 -7.90 -1.94
CA GLY A 38 -21.43 -6.96 -1.04
C GLY A 38 -22.33 -5.92 -1.73
N TYR A 39 -22.63 -6.07 -3.03
CA TYR A 39 -23.50 -5.16 -3.76
C TYR A 39 -24.90 -5.72 -3.95
N ARG A 40 -25.91 -4.88 -3.75
CA ARG A 40 -27.32 -5.28 -3.91
C ARG A 40 -27.68 -5.68 -5.34
N THR A 41 -27.05 -5.04 -6.33
CA THR A 41 -27.31 -5.30 -7.76
C THR A 41 -26.03 -5.20 -8.59
N ASN A 42 -26.00 -5.85 -9.76
CA ASN A 42 -24.90 -5.73 -10.71
C ASN A 42 -24.74 -4.29 -11.23
N ILE A 43 -25.83 -3.53 -11.31
CA ILE A 43 -25.78 -2.12 -11.69
C ILE A 43 -24.99 -1.33 -10.64
N SER A 44 -25.30 -1.50 -9.36
CA SER A 44 -24.59 -0.80 -8.28
C SER A 44 -23.09 -1.12 -8.25
N LEU A 45 -22.72 -2.38 -8.47
CA LEU A 45 -21.33 -2.79 -8.58
C LEU A 45 -20.64 -2.11 -9.78
N LYS A 46 -21.28 -2.12 -10.96
CA LYS A 46 -20.72 -1.48 -12.15
C LYS A 46 -20.58 0.04 -11.99
N THR A 47 -21.52 0.69 -11.33
CA THR A 47 -21.46 2.12 -11.03
C THR A 47 -20.28 2.43 -10.12
N ALA A 48 -20.03 1.60 -9.10
CA ALA A 48 -18.84 1.75 -8.24
C ALA A 48 -17.55 1.56 -9.05
N LEU A 49 -17.48 0.53 -9.90
CA LEU A 49 -16.32 0.26 -10.76
C LEU A 49 -16.06 1.37 -11.80
N ALA A 50 -17.10 2.11 -12.21
CA ALA A 50 -16.93 3.25 -13.10
C ALA A 50 -16.20 4.42 -12.42
N GLN A 51 -16.17 4.47 -11.09
CA GLN A 51 -15.43 5.47 -10.32
C GLN A 51 -13.97 5.06 -10.07
N GLY A 52 -13.64 3.79 -10.27
CA GLY A 52 -12.29 3.26 -10.07
C GLY A 52 -12.29 1.81 -9.62
N ALA A 53 -11.12 1.32 -9.19
CA ALA A 53 -11.05 0.01 -8.54
C ALA A 53 -11.83 0.03 -7.21
N VAL A 54 -12.51 -1.06 -6.90
CA VAL A 54 -13.30 -1.23 -5.68
C VAL A 54 -12.62 -2.28 -4.81
N ILE A 55 -12.50 -2.03 -3.51
CA ILE A 55 -12.03 -3.02 -2.54
C ILE A 55 -13.25 -3.69 -1.92
N THR A 56 -13.29 -5.01 -1.96
CA THR A 56 -14.40 -5.81 -1.44
C THR A 56 -13.89 -7.11 -0.83
N GLU A 57 -14.71 -7.72 0.01
CA GLU A 57 -14.52 -9.13 0.40
C GLU A 57 -15.35 -10.04 -0.49
N ILE A 58 -14.93 -11.31 -0.58
CA ILE A 58 -15.68 -12.36 -1.27
C ILE A 58 -16.57 -13.05 -0.25
N ASP A 59 -17.86 -13.07 -0.55
CA ASP A 59 -18.88 -13.75 0.25
C ASP A 59 -19.60 -14.80 -0.61
N ASP A 60 -19.12 -16.04 -0.52
CA ASP A 60 -19.73 -17.19 -1.20
C ASP A 60 -21.15 -17.49 -0.71
N GLU A 61 -21.47 -17.15 0.55
CA GLU A 61 -22.82 -17.35 1.11
C GLU A 61 -23.81 -16.37 0.48
N ALA A 62 -23.45 -15.08 0.39
CA ALA A 62 -24.26 -14.08 -0.27
C ALA A 62 -24.42 -14.38 -1.77
N PHE A 63 -23.36 -14.86 -2.43
CA PHE A 63 -23.41 -15.35 -3.81
C PHE A 63 -24.43 -16.48 -3.98
N ASN A 64 -24.33 -17.54 -3.19
CA ASN A 64 -25.22 -18.70 -3.23
C ASN A 64 -26.65 -18.37 -2.81
N GLY A 65 -26.82 -17.48 -1.83
CA GLY A 65 -28.12 -16.95 -1.42
C GLY A 65 -28.82 -16.21 -2.56
N ARG A 66 -28.08 -15.40 -3.31
CA ARG A 66 -28.62 -14.69 -4.47
C ARG A 66 -28.98 -15.62 -5.62
N LEU A 67 -28.19 -16.66 -5.89
CA LEU A 67 -28.54 -17.69 -6.89
C LEU A 67 -29.86 -18.39 -6.53
N ARG A 68 -30.03 -18.79 -5.26
CA ARG A 68 -31.29 -19.37 -4.75
C ARG A 68 -32.49 -18.45 -4.94
N ALA A 69 -32.35 -17.18 -4.59
CA ALA A 69 -33.40 -16.18 -4.78
C ALA A 69 -33.78 -15.98 -6.27
N LEU A 70 -32.87 -16.32 -7.18
CA LEU A 70 -33.07 -16.26 -8.63
C LEU A 70 -33.53 -17.60 -9.24
N GLY A 71 -33.90 -18.57 -8.40
CA GLY A 71 -34.48 -19.86 -8.82
C GLY A 71 -33.47 -20.95 -9.16
N HIS A 72 -32.20 -20.78 -8.80
CA HIS A 72 -31.15 -21.78 -9.04
C HIS A 72 -30.87 -22.60 -7.77
N SER A 73 -30.48 -23.86 -7.93
CA SER A 73 -30.05 -24.69 -6.80
C SER A 73 -28.81 -24.11 -6.13
N ALA A 74 -28.70 -24.30 -4.82
CA ALA A 74 -27.45 -24.02 -4.11
C ALA A 74 -26.34 -24.90 -4.68
N LEU A 75 -25.15 -24.31 -4.82
CA LEU A 75 -23.95 -25.03 -5.19
C LEU A 75 -23.18 -25.37 -3.93
N ASP A 76 -22.64 -26.57 -3.87
CA ASP A 76 -21.75 -26.95 -2.79
C ASP A 76 -20.41 -26.21 -2.89
N GLY A 77 -19.83 -25.87 -1.74
CA GLY A 77 -18.52 -25.23 -1.64
C GLY A 77 -18.52 -23.72 -1.86
N ALA A 78 -17.41 -23.21 -2.38
CA ALA A 78 -17.09 -21.78 -2.51
C ALA A 78 -16.87 -21.39 -3.99
N PRO A 79 -17.94 -21.43 -4.83
CA PRO A 79 -17.81 -21.29 -6.27
C PRO A 79 -17.30 -19.91 -6.71
N LEU A 80 -17.60 -18.84 -5.97
CA LEU A 80 -17.12 -17.50 -6.29
C LEU A 80 -15.64 -17.35 -5.92
N SER A 81 -15.23 -17.87 -4.76
CA SER A 81 -13.82 -17.91 -4.38
C SER A 81 -12.99 -18.76 -5.36
N ALA A 82 -13.50 -19.92 -5.77
CA ALA A 82 -12.86 -20.77 -6.78
C ALA A 82 -12.77 -20.06 -8.15
N ALA A 83 -13.82 -19.34 -8.55
CA ALA A 83 -13.82 -18.53 -9.77
C ALA A 83 -12.81 -17.38 -9.73
N LEU A 84 -12.68 -16.69 -8.59
CA LEU A 84 -11.64 -15.68 -8.38
C LEU A 84 -10.24 -16.28 -8.50
N HIS A 85 -10.02 -17.42 -7.87
CA HIS A 85 -8.74 -18.12 -7.91
C HIS A 85 -8.34 -18.47 -9.36
N GLU A 86 -9.23 -19.13 -10.10
CA GLU A 86 -9.00 -19.50 -11.50
C GLU A 86 -8.84 -18.27 -12.41
N ALA A 87 -9.65 -17.23 -12.23
CA ALA A 87 -9.50 -15.97 -12.96
C ALA A 87 -8.12 -15.33 -12.72
N THR A 88 -7.61 -15.42 -11.49
CA THR A 88 -6.29 -14.89 -11.12
C THR A 88 -5.17 -15.72 -11.73
N LEU A 89 -5.26 -17.06 -11.69
CA LEU A 89 -4.30 -17.94 -12.38
C LEU A 89 -4.23 -17.65 -13.88
N ARG A 90 -5.36 -17.42 -14.55
CA ARG A 90 -5.38 -17.04 -15.98
C ARG A 90 -4.62 -15.73 -16.24
N ARG A 91 -4.69 -14.77 -15.31
CA ARG A 91 -3.94 -13.51 -15.42
C ARG A 91 -2.45 -13.71 -15.20
N ILE A 92 -2.08 -14.51 -14.20
CA ILE A 92 -0.69 -14.89 -13.94
C ILE A 92 -0.10 -15.56 -15.18
N ARG A 93 -0.78 -16.57 -15.74
CA ARG A 93 -0.40 -17.28 -16.98
C ARG A 93 -0.24 -16.33 -18.15
N LYS A 94 -1.20 -15.42 -18.38
CA LYS A 94 -1.11 -14.41 -19.44
C LYS A 94 0.13 -13.52 -19.31
N VAL A 95 0.49 -13.10 -18.09
CA VAL A 95 1.73 -12.34 -17.86
C VAL A 95 2.95 -13.22 -18.10
N ALA A 96 2.90 -14.47 -17.65
CA ALA A 96 3.93 -15.47 -17.88
C ALA A 96 4.22 -15.70 -19.37
N ASP A 97 3.19 -15.68 -20.22
CA ASP A 97 3.33 -15.80 -21.67
C ASP A 97 4.00 -14.55 -22.28
N GLN A 98 3.70 -13.37 -21.74
CA GLN A 98 4.33 -12.10 -22.16
C GLN A 98 5.78 -11.99 -21.71
N PHE A 99 6.11 -12.59 -20.57
CA PHE A 99 7.43 -12.58 -19.96
C PHE A 99 7.89 -14.02 -19.71
N PRO A 100 8.38 -14.75 -20.74
CA PRO A 100 8.74 -16.17 -20.60
C PRO A 100 9.79 -16.45 -19.52
N ARG A 101 10.60 -15.44 -19.20
CA ARG A 101 11.63 -15.46 -18.16
C ARG A 101 11.11 -15.14 -16.74
N MET A 102 9.82 -14.87 -16.56
CA MET A 102 9.23 -14.59 -15.24
C MET A 102 9.27 -15.84 -14.36
N THR A 103 9.68 -15.69 -13.11
CA THR A 103 9.71 -16.76 -12.09
C THR A 103 9.16 -16.23 -10.77
N LEU A 104 9.04 -17.07 -9.74
CA LEU A 104 8.55 -16.63 -8.43
C LEU A 104 9.45 -15.52 -7.83
N ASN A 105 10.74 -15.55 -8.11
CA ASN A 105 11.71 -14.59 -7.57
C ASN A 105 11.82 -13.29 -8.38
N GLY A 106 11.26 -13.21 -9.59
CA GLY A 106 11.28 -11.98 -10.40
C GLY A 106 11.42 -12.20 -11.90
N LEU A 107 11.85 -11.14 -12.59
CA LEU A 107 12.10 -11.13 -14.04
C LEU A 107 13.52 -11.61 -14.37
N ASN A 108 13.73 -12.07 -15.61
CA ASN A 108 15.06 -12.31 -16.19
C ASN A 108 16.11 -13.00 -15.28
N PRO A 109 15.85 -14.22 -14.80
CA PRO A 109 16.86 -15.02 -14.15
C PRO A 109 17.94 -15.43 -15.14
N SER A 110 19.17 -14.98 -14.88
CA SER A 110 20.34 -15.64 -15.43
C SER A 110 20.57 -16.96 -14.68
N ILE A 111 21.06 -17.98 -15.38
CA ILE A 111 21.36 -19.30 -14.79
C ILE A 111 22.88 -19.45 -14.64
N GLY A 112 23.31 -19.95 -13.48
CA GLY A 112 24.70 -20.33 -13.24
C GLY A 112 25.15 -20.12 -11.81
N ARG A 113 26.41 -20.46 -11.53
CA ARG A 113 26.96 -20.61 -10.16
C ARG A 113 26.88 -19.37 -9.27
N ARG A 114 26.77 -18.17 -9.86
CA ARG A 114 26.69 -16.88 -9.14
C ARG A 114 25.27 -16.28 -9.12
N TYR A 115 24.30 -16.96 -9.72
CA TYR A 115 22.94 -16.47 -9.87
C TYR A 115 22.00 -17.19 -8.92
N VAL A 116 20.79 -16.64 -8.76
CA VAL A 116 19.74 -17.23 -7.92
C VAL A 116 19.40 -18.65 -8.37
N TYR A 117 19.42 -18.89 -9.67
CA TYR A 117 19.20 -20.21 -10.26
C TYR A 117 20.54 -20.80 -10.65
N LYS A 118 20.92 -21.90 -9.98
CA LYS A 118 22.21 -22.54 -10.22
C LYS A 118 22.11 -23.48 -11.41
N THR A 119 20.95 -24.10 -11.61
CA THR A 119 20.68 -25.02 -12.72
C THR A 119 19.40 -24.64 -13.49
N HIS A 120 19.17 -25.31 -14.62
CA HIS A 120 17.92 -25.20 -15.36
C HIS A 120 16.75 -25.83 -14.60
N GLU A 121 16.99 -26.87 -13.81
CA GLU A 121 15.96 -27.48 -12.95
C GLU A 121 15.49 -26.50 -11.86
N ASP A 122 16.40 -25.78 -11.20
CA ASP A 122 16.04 -24.75 -10.21
C ASP A 122 15.13 -23.68 -10.82
N TRP A 123 15.46 -23.28 -12.05
CA TRP A 123 14.69 -22.29 -12.81
C TRP A 123 13.30 -22.83 -13.16
N ALA A 124 13.23 -24.05 -13.69
CA ALA A 124 11.97 -24.69 -14.07
C ALA A 124 11.06 -24.89 -12.87
N GLN A 125 11.60 -25.35 -11.73
CA GLN A 125 10.84 -25.47 -10.49
C GLN A 125 10.26 -24.11 -10.05
N SER A 126 11.07 -23.05 -10.05
CA SER A 126 10.56 -21.73 -9.66
C SER A 126 9.59 -21.12 -10.67
N ARG A 127 9.67 -21.55 -11.94
CA ARG A 127 8.69 -21.22 -12.98
C ARG A 127 7.36 -21.91 -12.72
N ASP A 128 7.40 -23.19 -12.33
CA ASP A 128 6.22 -23.99 -12.00
C ASP A 128 5.56 -23.47 -10.71
N GLU A 129 6.35 -23.14 -9.69
CA GLU A 129 5.86 -22.50 -8.45
C GLU A 129 5.14 -21.18 -8.74
N PHE A 130 5.70 -20.36 -9.65
CA PHE A 130 5.06 -19.12 -10.09
C PHE A 130 3.71 -19.34 -10.79
N LEU A 131 3.55 -20.46 -11.50
CA LEU A 131 2.29 -20.81 -12.17
C LEU A 131 1.32 -21.59 -11.26
N GLY A 132 1.74 -21.91 -10.04
CA GLY A 132 0.96 -22.65 -9.06
C GLY A 132 0.11 -21.77 -8.13
N ASP A 133 -0.74 -22.45 -7.37
CA ASP A 133 -1.78 -21.84 -6.53
C ASP A 133 -1.24 -20.88 -5.47
N GLY A 134 -0.05 -21.16 -4.92
CA GLY A 134 0.60 -20.30 -3.93
C GLY A 134 0.85 -18.87 -4.43
N THR A 135 0.95 -18.67 -5.74
CA THR A 135 1.16 -17.35 -6.34
C THR A 135 -0.12 -16.51 -6.39
N VAL A 136 -1.30 -17.14 -6.36
CA VAL A 136 -2.60 -16.43 -6.45
C VAL A 136 -2.79 -15.47 -5.28
N GLU A 137 -2.57 -15.95 -4.06
CA GLU A 137 -2.77 -15.11 -2.86
C GLU A 137 -1.78 -13.94 -2.84
N MET A 138 -0.52 -14.19 -3.22
CA MET A 138 0.52 -13.17 -3.34
C MET A 138 0.16 -12.12 -4.40
N PHE A 139 -0.35 -12.55 -5.55
CA PHE A 139 -0.81 -11.68 -6.61
C PHE A 139 -1.95 -10.77 -6.15
N LEU A 140 -2.97 -11.33 -5.49
CA LEU A 140 -4.12 -10.58 -4.98
C LEU A 140 -3.72 -9.54 -3.91
N LYS A 141 -2.77 -9.86 -3.03
CA LYS A 141 -2.19 -8.89 -2.07
C LYS A 141 -1.52 -7.72 -2.78
N ALA A 142 -0.72 -8.01 -3.80
CA ALA A 142 -0.08 -6.99 -4.61
C ALA A 142 -1.13 -6.11 -5.32
N GLU A 143 -2.19 -6.70 -5.87
CA GLU A 143 -3.28 -5.94 -6.49
C GLU A 143 -4.01 -5.01 -5.53
N LEU A 144 -4.26 -5.48 -4.31
CA LEU A 144 -4.90 -4.68 -3.28
C LEU A 144 -4.12 -3.39 -3.03
N TRP A 145 -2.79 -3.49 -2.90
CA TRP A 145 -1.93 -2.32 -2.75
C TRP A 145 -1.87 -1.47 -4.04
N LEU A 146 -1.76 -2.11 -5.21
CA LEU A 146 -1.69 -1.44 -6.51
C LEU A 146 -2.96 -0.66 -6.87
N ALA A 147 -4.12 -1.04 -6.32
CA ALA A 147 -5.38 -0.31 -6.50
C ALA A 147 -5.32 1.13 -5.94
N HIS A 148 -4.42 1.38 -4.98
CA HIS A 148 -4.16 2.72 -4.43
C HIS A 148 -3.03 3.47 -5.17
N CYS A 149 -2.37 2.82 -6.13
CA CYS A 149 -1.24 3.40 -6.84
C CYS A 149 -1.67 4.13 -8.12
N LYS A 150 -0.99 5.24 -8.43
CA LYS A 150 -1.16 5.94 -9.70
C LYS A 150 -0.09 5.53 -10.69
N LYS A 151 -0.44 5.45 -11.98
CA LYS A 151 0.55 5.22 -13.05
C LYS A 151 1.38 6.47 -13.30
N ALA A 152 2.68 6.28 -13.47
CA ALA A 152 3.61 7.30 -13.92
C ALA A 152 3.80 7.21 -15.43
N PRO A 153 3.96 8.35 -16.14
CA PRO A 153 4.34 8.34 -17.56
C PRO A 153 5.80 7.95 -17.80
N LYS A 154 6.64 7.93 -16.75
CA LYS A 154 8.06 7.57 -16.79
C LYS A 154 8.38 6.55 -15.70
N MET A 155 9.40 5.73 -15.93
CA MET A 155 9.86 4.77 -14.93
C MET A 155 10.41 5.43 -13.68
N HIS A 156 10.02 4.91 -12.52
CA HIS A 156 10.50 5.42 -11.25
C HIS A 156 11.79 4.69 -10.82
N ARG A 157 12.93 5.16 -11.32
CA ARG A 157 14.24 4.49 -11.12
C ARG A 157 14.82 4.53 -9.71
N ARG A 158 14.16 5.22 -8.77
CA ARG A 158 14.62 5.28 -7.38
C ARG A 158 14.27 4.00 -6.60
N TRP A 159 13.27 3.24 -7.03
CA TRP A 159 12.78 2.06 -6.32
C TRP A 159 12.68 0.90 -7.30
N SER A 160 13.34 -0.21 -6.99
CA SER A 160 13.16 -1.46 -7.70
C SER A 160 11.88 -2.17 -7.25
N SER A 161 11.44 -3.16 -8.03
CA SER A 161 10.36 -4.07 -7.67
C SER A 161 10.58 -4.73 -6.30
N TYR A 162 11.83 -5.05 -5.95
CA TYR A 162 12.18 -5.58 -4.63
C TYR A 162 11.92 -4.59 -3.50
N GLY A 163 12.31 -3.33 -3.68
CA GLY A 163 12.01 -2.28 -2.70
C GLY A 163 10.50 -2.08 -2.54
N MET A 164 9.76 -2.10 -3.65
CA MET A 164 8.32 -1.95 -3.65
C MET A 164 7.59 -3.15 -3.03
N LYS A 165 8.01 -4.40 -3.28
CA LYS A 165 7.38 -5.58 -2.68
C LYS A 165 7.45 -5.52 -1.15
N HIS A 166 8.56 -5.05 -0.59
CA HIS A 166 8.69 -4.86 0.86
C HIS A 166 7.81 -3.72 1.39
N ALA A 167 7.53 -2.70 0.57
CA ALA A 167 6.54 -1.69 0.91
C ALA A 167 5.12 -2.30 0.97
N VAL A 168 4.78 -3.22 0.04
CA VAL A 168 3.53 -3.98 0.09
C VAL A 168 3.45 -4.84 1.34
N GLU A 169 4.48 -5.65 1.62
CA GLU A 169 4.55 -6.51 2.81
C GLU A 169 4.32 -5.71 4.10
N LYS A 170 4.96 -4.54 4.23
CA LYS A 170 4.77 -3.63 5.37
C LYS A 170 3.37 -3.04 5.44
N TRP A 171 2.80 -2.70 4.29
CA TRP A 171 1.44 -2.16 4.21
C TRP A 171 0.42 -3.22 4.63
N ILE A 172 0.47 -4.42 4.05
CA ILE A 172 -0.41 -5.56 4.39
C ILE A 172 -0.31 -5.89 5.88
N LYS A 173 0.92 -6.04 6.41
CA LYS A 173 1.14 -6.34 7.83
C LYS A 173 0.47 -5.33 8.78
N ARG A 174 0.26 -4.10 8.33
CA ARG A 174 -0.32 -3.01 9.13
C ARG A 174 -1.81 -2.85 8.90
N THR A 175 -2.30 -2.93 7.67
CA THR A 175 -3.71 -2.70 7.35
C THR A 175 -4.55 -3.97 7.43
N HIS A 176 -3.92 -5.14 7.35
CA HIS A 176 -4.54 -6.47 7.38
C HIS A 176 -3.67 -7.43 8.23
N PRO A 177 -3.49 -7.17 9.54
CA PRO A 177 -2.61 -7.95 10.41
C PRO A 177 -2.97 -9.44 10.50
N GLU A 178 -4.23 -9.80 10.20
CA GLU A 178 -4.74 -11.17 10.13
C GLU A 178 -4.24 -11.94 8.88
N VAL A 179 -3.70 -11.25 7.88
CA VAL A 179 -3.25 -11.83 6.62
C VAL A 179 -1.74 -12.06 6.65
N TYR A 180 -1.30 -13.28 6.28
CA TYR A 180 0.12 -13.57 6.12
C TYR A 180 0.76 -12.65 5.06
N TYR A 181 1.72 -11.83 5.43
CA TYR A 181 2.12 -10.68 4.62
C TYR A 181 3.16 -10.97 3.53
N TYR A 182 3.75 -12.17 3.48
CA TYR A 182 4.84 -12.47 2.55
C TYR A 182 4.42 -12.30 1.07
N LEU A 183 5.30 -11.69 0.29
CA LEU A 183 5.09 -11.44 -1.13
C LEU A 183 6.35 -11.77 -1.94
N ALA A 184 6.25 -12.75 -2.82
CA ALA A 184 7.29 -13.03 -3.79
C ALA A 184 7.39 -11.90 -4.83
N ASN A 185 8.61 -11.57 -5.25
CA ASN A 185 8.85 -10.44 -6.16
C ASN A 185 8.23 -10.68 -7.54
N GLY A 186 8.27 -11.92 -8.06
CA GLY A 186 7.64 -12.28 -9.32
C GLY A 186 6.12 -12.08 -9.29
N ALA A 187 5.46 -12.47 -8.21
CA ALA A 187 4.02 -12.26 -8.01
C ALA A 187 3.67 -10.77 -8.02
N PHE A 188 4.47 -9.93 -7.35
CA PHE A 188 4.30 -8.48 -7.35
C PHE A 188 4.44 -7.87 -8.74
N ILE A 189 5.51 -8.23 -9.47
CA ILE A 189 5.74 -7.75 -10.83
C ILE A 189 4.58 -8.19 -11.75
N ALA A 190 4.13 -9.44 -11.62
CA ALA A 190 3.03 -9.95 -12.42
C ALA A 190 1.72 -9.21 -12.17
N ALA A 191 1.40 -8.90 -10.91
CA ALA A 191 0.26 -8.08 -10.56
C ALA A 191 0.37 -6.66 -11.15
N ALA A 192 1.57 -6.05 -11.12
CA ALA A 192 1.80 -4.74 -11.72
C ALA A 192 1.58 -4.75 -13.25
N VAL A 193 2.15 -5.72 -13.96
CA VAL A 193 1.93 -5.90 -15.42
C VAL A 193 0.46 -6.11 -15.72
N ALA A 194 -0.23 -6.98 -14.97
CA ALA A 194 -1.63 -7.27 -15.18
C ALA A 194 -2.56 -6.07 -14.92
N ASN A 195 -2.11 -5.09 -14.13
CA ASN A 195 -2.77 -3.80 -13.91
C ASN A 195 -2.29 -2.71 -14.89
N GLY A 196 -1.48 -3.09 -15.89
CA GLY A 196 -1.01 -2.23 -16.96
C GLY A 196 0.02 -1.19 -16.51
N PHE A 197 0.78 -1.48 -15.44
CA PHE A 197 2.01 -0.75 -15.16
C PHE A 197 3.10 -1.24 -16.12
N SER A 198 3.90 -0.31 -16.62
CA SER A 198 5.03 -0.62 -17.47
C SER A 198 6.21 -1.11 -16.63
N VAL A 199 7.03 -1.97 -17.22
CA VAL A 199 8.18 -2.63 -16.61
C VAL A 199 9.43 -2.28 -17.43
N GLU A 200 10.53 -1.99 -16.75
CA GLU A 200 11.87 -1.87 -17.34
C GLU A 200 12.84 -2.75 -16.54
N GLU A 201 13.47 -3.73 -17.17
CA GLU A 201 14.43 -4.62 -16.49
C GLU A 201 15.64 -3.84 -15.97
N ILE A 202 16.15 -4.20 -14.78
CA ILE A 202 17.39 -3.62 -14.26
C ILE A 202 18.55 -4.48 -14.74
N GLU A 203 19.42 -3.89 -15.55
CA GLU A 203 20.66 -4.52 -15.97
C GLU A 203 21.59 -4.65 -14.74
N SER A 204 21.55 -5.84 -14.12
CA SER A 204 22.32 -6.19 -12.93
C SER A 204 22.71 -7.66 -13.01
N THR A 205 23.76 -8.04 -12.30
CA THR A 205 24.22 -9.44 -12.20
C THR A 205 23.17 -10.39 -11.64
N ASP A 206 22.08 -9.91 -11.05
CA ASP A 206 21.14 -10.76 -10.36
C ASP A 206 19.83 -10.90 -11.17
N GLY A 207 19.58 -9.99 -12.11
CA GLY A 207 18.50 -10.04 -13.12
C GLY A 207 17.06 -9.95 -12.61
N LEU A 208 16.80 -10.31 -11.35
CA LEU A 208 15.44 -10.49 -10.79
C LEU A 208 14.57 -9.25 -10.71
N ASN A 209 15.19 -8.07 -10.70
CA ASN A 209 14.55 -6.83 -10.33
C ASN A 209 14.24 -5.97 -11.55
N CYS A 210 13.15 -5.20 -11.47
CA CYS A 210 12.76 -4.25 -12.50
C CYS A 210 12.41 -2.89 -11.90
N PHE A 211 12.38 -1.86 -12.73
CA PHE A 211 11.68 -0.62 -12.45
C PHE A 211 10.23 -0.71 -12.92
N LEU A 212 9.34 -0.02 -12.20
CA LEU A 212 7.91 0.02 -12.50
C LEU A 212 7.45 1.47 -12.70
N SER A 213 6.44 1.66 -13.53
CA SER A 213 5.82 2.96 -13.79
C SER A 213 4.80 3.37 -12.70
N ILE A 214 5.19 3.31 -11.42
CA ILE A 214 4.34 3.69 -10.27
C ILE A 214 4.72 5.10 -9.83
N ALA A 215 3.74 6.03 -9.85
CA ALA A 215 3.94 7.44 -9.51
C ALA A 215 3.85 7.71 -8.01
N THR A 216 2.89 7.05 -7.35
CA THR A 216 2.62 7.17 -5.92
C THR A 216 2.27 5.79 -5.40
N HIS A 217 2.67 5.51 -4.17
CA HIS A 217 2.22 4.34 -3.44
C HIS A 217 1.44 4.76 -2.19
N PRO A 218 0.49 3.94 -1.72
CA PRO A 218 -0.16 4.19 -0.45
C PRO A 218 0.89 4.21 0.67
N THR A 219 0.68 5.07 1.65
CA THR A 219 1.45 5.03 2.89
C THR A 219 0.89 3.94 3.79
N SER A 220 1.74 3.43 4.66
CA SER A 220 1.28 2.57 5.75
C SER A 220 0.50 3.31 6.85
N PHE A 221 0.32 4.64 6.72
CA PHE A 221 -0.27 5.52 7.73
C PHE A 221 -1.43 6.33 7.14
N PRO A 222 -2.67 5.79 7.11
CA PRO A 222 -3.80 6.39 6.41
C PRO A 222 -4.19 7.79 6.92
N GLY A 223 -3.80 8.18 8.14
CA GLY A 223 -4.00 9.51 8.70
C GLY A 223 -3.11 10.62 8.12
N ILE A 224 -2.18 10.30 7.22
CA ILE A 224 -1.31 11.27 6.54
C ILE A 224 -1.51 11.13 5.03
N SER A 225 -2.49 11.85 4.48
CA SER A 225 -3.15 11.41 3.24
C SER A 225 -2.93 12.30 2.01
N LYS A 226 -2.46 13.55 2.12
CA LYS A 226 -2.55 14.47 0.97
C LYS A 226 -1.21 14.82 0.35
N VAL A 227 -1.02 14.36 -0.89
CA VAL A 227 0.17 14.65 -1.71
C VAL A 227 -0.02 15.98 -2.46
N CYS A 228 0.74 17.01 -2.10
CA CYS A 228 0.72 18.31 -2.78
C CYS A 228 1.52 18.27 -4.10
N ARG A 229 1.00 18.98 -5.12
CA ARG A 229 1.33 18.89 -6.56
C ARG A 229 2.78 19.18 -6.98
N GLN A 230 3.72 19.30 -6.07
CA GLN A 230 5.16 19.37 -6.36
C GLN A 230 5.88 18.32 -5.53
N ARG A 231 6.29 17.24 -6.21
CA ARG A 231 7.19 16.14 -5.78
C ARG A 231 7.32 15.94 -4.27
N ASP A 232 6.79 14.81 -3.81
CA ASP A 232 7.00 14.25 -2.48
C ASP A 232 6.56 15.14 -1.31
N THR A 233 5.59 16.05 -1.51
CA THR A 233 5.06 16.89 -0.42
C THR A 233 3.81 16.25 0.21
N TYR A 234 3.76 16.05 1.53
CA TYR A 234 2.57 15.53 2.24
C TYR A 234 1.98 16.54 3.23
N GLU A 235 0.66 16.67 3.26
CA GLU A 235 -0.14 17.40 4.26
C GLU A 235 -0.68 16.39 5.31
N VAL A 236 -0.56 16.73 6.59
CA VAL A 236 -1.19 15.98 7.69
C VAL A 236 -2.54 16.64 7.94
N GLU A 237 -3.65 15.91 7.75
CA GLU A 237 -5.00 16.44 8.00
C GLU A 237 -5.54 16.09 9.39
N ASN A 238 -4.84 15.23 10.15
CA ASN A 238 -5.23 14.87 11.51
C ASN A 238 -4.86 15.99 12.51
N PRO A 239 -5.85 16.74 13.06
CA PRO A 239 -5.59 17.87 13.94
C PRO A 239 -4.88 17.46 15.24
N GLU A 240 -5.09 16.24 15.70
CA GLU A 240 -4.46 15.71 16.92
C GLU A 240 -2.96 15.44 16.68
N VAL A 241 -2.61 14.86 15.54
CA VAL A 241 -1.21 14.64 15.13
C VAL A 241 -0.51 15.98 14.93
N ILE A 242 -1.18 16.95 14.31
CA ILE A 242 -0.67 18.32 14.18
C ILE A 242 -0.44 18.91 15.58
N SER A 243 -1.44 18.87 16.47
CA SER A 243 -1.34 19.45 17.82
C SER A 243 -0.19 18.83 18.62
N ARG A 244 -0.08 17.50 18.66
CA ARG A 244 1.01 16.81 19.39
C ARG A 244 2.38 17.16 18.82
N PHE A 245 2.48 17.27 17.50
CA PHE A 245 3.71 17.67 16.82
C PHE A 245 4.06 19.15 17.09
N VAL A 246 3.07 20.04 17.08
CA VAL A 246 3.20 21.45 17.50
C VAL A 246 3.69 21.52 18.94
N ASP A 247 3.07 20.77 19.86
CA ASP A 247 3.36 20.80 21.29
C ASP A 247 4.77 20.27 21.59
N LEU A 248 5.23 19.25 20.89
CA LEU A 248 6.61 18.77 21.00
C LEU A 248 7.60 19.86 20.57
N ILE A 249 7.33 20.51 19.44
CA ILE A 249 8.21 21.53 18.89
C ILE A 249 8.17 22.79 19.75
N ALA A 250 7.00 23.17 20.25
CA ALA A 250 6.82 24.27 21.18
C ALA A 250 7.49 24.00 22.53
N SER A 251 7.38 22.77 23.05
CA SER A 251 8.10 22.33 24.24
C SER A 251 9.62 22.39 24.03
N TRP A 252 10.11 21.89 22.89
CA TRP A 252 11.51 21.99 22.51
C TRP A 252 12.01 23.44 22.41
N ALA A 253 11.23 24.28 21.72
CA ALA A 253 11.45 25.71 21.53
C ALA A 253 11.51 26.49 22.85
N ARG A 254 10.55 26.24 23.75
CA ARG A 254 10.50 26.88 25.07
C ARG A 254 11.69 26.52 25.94
N ASN A 255 12.16 25.27 25.83
CA ASN A 255 13.27 24.79 26.63
C ASN A 255 14.63 25.26 26.13
N ARG A 256 14.73 25.86 24.92
CA ARG A 256 16.03 26.23 24.32
C ARG A 256 15.91 27.47 23.43
N ALA A 257 16.46 28.59 23.91
CA ALA A 257 16.62 29.81 23.14
C ALA A 257 17.61 29.61 21.97
N THR A 258 17.12 29.24 20.79
CA THR A 258 17.91 29.35 19.56
C THR A 258 17.69 30.73 18.95
N LYS A 259 18.78 31.42 18.59
CA LYS A 259 18.71 32.70 17.89
C LYS A 259 18.32 32.46 16.42
N PRO A 260 17.49 33.32 15.81
CA PRO A 260 17.20 33.25 14.39
C PRO A 260 18.49 33.18 13.54
N GLY A 261 18.56 32.22 12.62
CA GLY A 261 19.72 32.05 11.72
C GLY A 261 20.85 31.14 12.22
N GLU A 262 20.83 30.69 13.47
CA GLU A 262 21.80 29.69 13.94
C GLU A 262 21.47 28.28 13.44
N ARG A 263 22.47 27.60 12.88
CA ARG A 263 22.39 26.20 12.49
C ARG A 263 22.87 25.35 13.67
N THR A 264 21.96 24.71 14.38
CA THR A 264 22.34 23.74 15.42
C THR A 264 22.28 22.32 14.84
N PRO A 265 23.43 21.67 14.53
CA PRO A 265 23.41 20.25 14.22
C PRO A 265 22.95 19.48 15.45
N TYR A 266 21.90 18.68 15.31
CA TYR A 266 21.39 17.86 16.41
C TYR A 266 21.28 16.41 15.99
N PHE A 267 21.89 15.53 16.78
CA PHE A 267 21.76 14.09 16.65
C PHE A 267 20.81 13.60 17.73
N PHE A 268 19.51 13.53 17.44
CA PHE A 268 18.61 12.69 18.23
C PHE A 268 18.72 11.27 17.67
N SER A 269 19.74 10.53 18.11
CA SER A 269 19.91 9.13 17.69
C SER A 269 18.71 8.24 18.05
N ARG A 270 17.96 8.59 19.11
CA ARG A 270 16.75 7.87 19.53
C ARG A 270 15.48 8.20 18.76
N HIS A 271 15.44 9.30 18.01
CA HIS A 271 14.20 9.76 17.39
C HIS A 271 14.44 10.26 15.98
N GLY A 272 15.29 9.64 15.15
CA GLY A 272 15.23 9.87 13.70
C GLY A 272 15.41 11.31 13.16
N VAL A 273 15.71 12.33 13.98
CA VAL A 273 15.87 13.74 13.59
C VAL A 273 17.35 14.06 13.44
N GLN A 274 17.71 14.56 12.26
CA GLN A 274 19.08 14.93 11.89
C GLN A 274 19.34 16.43 12.04
N ARG A 275 18.32 17.28 11.85
CA ARG A 275 18.50 18.72 11.82
C ARG A 275 17.21 19.47 12.14
N ILE A 276 17.32 20.57 12.87
CA ILE A 276 16.26 21.58 12.98
C ILE A 276 16.87 22.94 12.60
N GLN A 277 16.18 23.73 11.79
CA GLN A 277 16.62 25.05 11.34
C GLN A 277 15.46 26.03 11.46
N LEU A 278 15.68 27.18 12.09
CA LEU A 278 14.77 28.32 12.00
C LEU A 278 15.29 29.25 10.91
N ASP A 279 14.49 29.50 9.88
CA ASP A 279 14.85 30.45 8.83
C ASP A 279 14.53 31.90 9.24
N ALA A 280 15.09 32.85 8.51
CA ALA A 280 14.91 34.29 8.77
C ALA A 280 13.45 34.77 8.59
N LYS A 281 12.56 33.92 8.09
CA LYS A 281 11.12 34.20 7.91
C LYS A 281 10.27 33.55 9.01
N GLY A 282 10.89 33.05 10.09
CA GLY A 282 10.19 32.42 11.20
C GLY A 282 9.70 31.00 10.88
N ARG A 283 10.24 30.34 9.84
CA ARG A 283 9.85 28.97 9.50
C ARG A 283 10.78 27.97 10.15
N ILE A 284 10.20 26.91 10.71
CA ILE A 284 10.95 25.80 11.30
C ILE A 284 11.05 24.70 10.24
N ARG A 285 12.29 24.36 9.84
CA ARG A 285 12.59 23.18 9.05
C ARG A 285 13.18 22.10 9.94
N ILE A 286 12.49 20.97 10.04
CA ILE A 286 12.98 19.75 10.65
C ILE A 286 13.42 18.81 9.54
N SER A 287 14.55 18.14 9.67
CA SER A 287 15.02 17.13 8.73
C SER A 287 15.39 15.91 9.53
N GLY A 288 14.91 14.74 9.10
CA GLY A 288 15.26 13.48 9.71
C GLY A 288 16.20 12.63 8.89
N PHE A 289 16.67 11.57 9.54
CA PHE A 289 17.36 10.48 8.90
C PHE A 289 16.45 9.86 7.83
N PHE A 290 17.08 9.30 6.79
CA PHE A 290 16.39 8.71 5.63
C PHE A 290 15.66 9.73 4.72
N GLY A 291 16.11 10.98 4.77
CA GLY A 291 15.80 11.99 3.74
C GLY A 291 14.40 12.57 3.84
N TRP A 292 13.77 12.52 5.02
CA TRP A 292 12.55 13.27 5.25
C TRP A 292 12.82 14.67 5.80
N SER A 293 11.99 15.65 5.46
CA SER A 293 12.04 16.98 6.07
C SER A 293 10.65 17.59 6.19
N VAL A 294 10.37 18.26 7.30
CA VAL A 294 9.15 19.01 7.55
C VAL A 294 9.47 20.49 7.54
N LEU A 295 8.74 21.29 6.77
CA LEU A 295 8.76 22.75 6.87
C LEU A 295 7.46 23.22 7.52
N MET A 296 7.58 24.12 8.51
CA MET A 296 6.47 24.67 9.28
C MET A 296 6.55 26.19 9.27
N THR A 297 5.42 26.84 9.03
CA THR A 297 5.29 28.28 9.24
C THR A 297 4.69 28.51 10.62
N VAL A 298 5.37 29.31 11.44
CA VAL A 298 4.94 29.67 12.80
C VAL A 298 4.45 31.11 12.79
N ASP A 299 3.21 31.35 13.22
CA ASP A 299 2.69 32.69 13.45
C ASP A 299 2.89 33.10 14.92
N GLY A 300 3.21 34.37 15.19
CA GLY A 300 3.37 34.91 16.55
C GLY A 300 4.79 35.14 17.08
N HIS A 301 5.74 35.55 16.24
CA HIS A 301 7.04 36.06 16.71
C HIS A 301 6.84 37.43 17.41
N GLY A 302 6.55 37.41 18.70
CA GLY A 302 6.70 38.58 19.57
C GLY A 302 8.17 38.98 19.60
N GLY A 303 8.47 40.24 19.33
CA GLY A 303 9.82 40.78 19.10
C GLY A 303 10.80 40.70 20.28
N ASP A 304 10.41 40.13 21.41
CA ASP A 304 11.29 39.93 22.56
C ASP A 304 11.73 38.47 22.68
N LEU A 305 13.02 38.26 22.45
CA LEU A 305 13.77 37.02 22.59
C LEU A 305 13.59 36.41 23.99
N GLY A 306 12.58 35.55 24.17
CA GLY A 306 12.44 34.85 25.45
C GLY A 306 11.41 33.73 25.50
N SER A 307 10.33 33.81 24.73
CA SER A 307 9.34 32.73 24.70
C SER A 307 8.71 32.63 23.32
N LEU A 308 8.90 31.49 22.66
CA LEU A 308 8.04 31.11 21.54
C LEU A 308 6.62 31.00 22.11
N GLY A 309 5.77 31.98 21.79
CA GLY A 309 4.36 31.99 22.12
C GLY A 309 3.62 30.80 21.49
N ARG A 310 2.29 30.77 21.58
CA ARG A 310 1.47 29.71 20.95
C ARG A 310 1.87 29.57 19.48
N ILE A 311 2.52 28.46 19.16
CA ILE A 311 2.96 28.14 17.80
C ILE A 311 1.70 27.74 17.03
N HIS A 312 1.23 28.63 16.16
CA HIS A 312 0.20 28.27 15.18
C HIS A 312 0.89 27.69 13.96
N VAL A 313 0.77 26.37 13.78
CA VAL A 313 1.30 25.67 12.59
C VAL A 313 0.27 25.80 11.48
N VAL A 314 0.60 26.62 10.49
CA VAL A 314 -0.32 26.93 9.39
C VAL A 314 -0.15 25.95 8.22
N GLU A 315 1.02 25.32 8.11
CA GLU A 315 1.36 24.42 7.00
C GLU A 315 2.46 23.44 7.44
N VAL A 316 2.34 22.18 7.07
CA VAL A 316 3.36 21.13 7.25
C VAL A 316 3.69 20.57 5.88
N ILE A 317 4.89 20.86 5.38
CA ILE A 317 5.38 20.32 4.10
C ILE A 317 6.36 19.20 4.42
N LEU A 318 5.92 17.95 4.36
CA LEU A 318 6.81 16.80 4.45
C LEU A 318 7.43 16.51 3.08
N ARG A 319 8.75 16.49 2.95
CA ARG A 319 9.47 15.97 1.78
C ARG A 319 10.12 14.65 2.11
N GLY A 320 10.07 13.64 1.24
CA GLY A 320 10.81 12.38 1.41
C GLY A 320 9.95 11.17 1.80
N SER A 321 10.51 10.21 2.53
CA SER A 321 9.81 8.97 2.90
C SER A 321 8.76 9.24 3.98
N LEU A 322 7.48 9.20 3.59
CA LEU A 322 6.36 9.34 4.52
C LEU A 322 6.35 8.23 5.59
N ASP A 323 6.65 6.99 5.21
CA ASP A 323 6.72 5.88 6.17
C ASP A 323 7.84 6.07 7.20
N SER A 324 8.97 6.68 6.81
CA SER A 324 10.05 7.01 7.74
C SER A 324 9.66 8.12 8.71
N PHE A 325 8.96 9.15 8.23
CA PHE A 325 8.43 10.22 9.07
C PHE A 325 7.36 9.71 10.04
N ALA A 326 6.45 8.87 9.57
CA ALA A 326 5.38 8.34 10.41
C ALA A 326 5.87 7.29 11.42
N THR A 327 6.88 6.48 11.04
CA THR A 327 7.60 5.62 12.00
C THR A 327 8.25 6.47 13.09
N TRP A 328 8.89 7.58 12.71
CA TRP A 328 9.45 8.54 13.66
C TRP A 328 8.39 9.13 14.60
N LEU A 329 7.23 9.55 14.07
CA LEU A 329 6.13 10.06 14.89
C LEU A 329 5.69 9.04 15.94
N ARG A 330 5.59 7.77 15.57
CA ARG A 330 5.23 6.68 16.50
C ARG A 330 6.30 6.43 17.55
N GLU A 331 7.56 6.29 17.16
CA GLU A 331 8.70 6.08 18.08
C GLU A 331 8.91 7.26 19.03
N SER A 332 8.44 8.44 18.65
CA SER A 332 8.47 9.63 19.49
C SER A 332 7.24 9.75 20.42
N GLY A 333 6.33 8.78 20.40
CA GLY A 333 5.07 8.82 21.15
C GLY A 333 4.07 9.86 20.66
N LEU A 334 4.33 10.49 19.50
CA LEU A 334 3.50 11.54 18.91
C LEU A 334 2.34 11.00 18.08
N TYR A 335 2.42 9.74 17.68
CA TYR A 335 1.39 9.03 16.93
C TYR A 335 1.16 7.68 17.60
N GLY A 336 0.10 7.60 18.40
CA GLY A 336 -0.41 6.34 18.94
C GLY A 336 -1.68 5.97 18.19
N ASP A 337 -1.82 4.70 17.82
CA ASP A 337 -3.15 4.17 17.49
C ASP A 337 -3.99 4.30 18.76
N SER A 338 -4.99 5.17 18.75
CA SER A 338 -5.93 5.36 19.87
C SER A 338 -6.83 4.15 20.12
N THR A 339 -6.53 3.00 19.52
CA THR A 339 -7.29 1.75 19.61
C THR A 339 -6.72 0.74 20.61
N GLN A 340 -5.68 1.09 21.38
CA GLN A 340 -5.19 0.25 22.48
C GLN A 340 -4.94 1.08 23.75
N SER A 341 -5.99 1.27 24.56
CA SER A 341 -5.92 1.37 26.04
C SER A 341 -7.22 1.96 26.62
N GLN A 342 -8.35 1.27 26.49
CA GLN A 342 -9.56 1.59 27.27
C GLN A 342 -10.16 0.42 28.04
N ASP A 343 -9.49 -0.74 28.09
CA ASP A 343 -10.05 -1.96 28.71
C ASP A 343 -9.36 -2.42 30.01
N ASP A 344 -8.49 -1.63 30.65
CA ASP A 344 -7.76 -2.07 31.86
C ASP A 344 -8.11 -1.32 33.17
N GLU A 345 -9.24 -0.63 33.25
CA GLU A 345 -9.75 -0.08 34.53
C GLU A 345 -11.21 -0.44 34.79
N GLU A 346 -11.49 -1.73 35.03
CA GLU A 346 -12.66 -2.14 35.81
C GLU A 346 -12.42 -3.54 36.42
N GLY A 347 -12.16 -3.58 37.73
CA GLY A 347 -12.24 -4.83 38.50
C GLY A 347 -11.18 -4.99 39.58
N ASP A 348 -11.27 -4.22 40.67
CA ASP A 348 -10.92 -4.71 42.00
C ASP A 348 -11.69 -3.89 43.05
N ASP A 349 -12.95 -4.29 43.27
CA ASP A 349 -13.68 -4.07 44.52
C ASP A 349 -14.32 -5.43 44.89
N ALA A 350 -13.62 -6.20 45.73
CA ALA A 350 -14.14 -7.30 46.54
C ALA A 350 -13.30 -7.44 47.82
#